data_AF-A0A926CVG1-F1
#
_entry.id   AF-A0A926CVG1-F1
#
_cell.length_a   1.000
_cell.length_b   1.000
_cell.length_c   1.000
_cell.angle_alpha   90.00
_cell.angle_beta   90.00
_cell.angle_gamma   90.00
#
_symmetry.space_group_name_H-M   'P 1'
#
loop_
_entity.id
_entity.type
_entity.pdbx_description
1 polymer ?
#
loop_
_entity_poly.entity_id
_entity_poly.type
_entity_poly.pdbx_seq_one_letter_code
_entity_poly.pdbx_strand_id
1 'polypeptide(L)'
;MKTISILFTFLYISALFSQAPNCVNDSTGYIPLNDMGTGNFFGYQGGLYPGGTNTIPNLHLKAGKKLANQIRPRNMAGAVDLENGKVVLLCLGSSVAGSTFEKFTDLY
;
A
#
# COMPACT_ATOMS: atom_id res chain seq x y z
N MET A 1 46.32 1.51 24.89
CA MET A 1 46.03 2.78 24.17
C MET A 1 46.08 2.66 22.63
N LYS A 2 46.93 1.81 22.03
CA LYS A 2 46.99 1.64 20.56
C LYS A 2 45.76 0.93 19.94
N THR A 3 45.10 0.04 20.67
CA THR A 3 43.92 -0.72 20.21
C THR A 3 42.65 0.13 20.12
N ILE A 4 42.47 1.13 21.00
CA ILE A 4 41.35 2.08 20.95
C ILE A 4 41.46 3.00 19.74
N SER A 5 42.68 3.40 19.36
CA SER A 5 42.92 4.22 18.16
C SER A 5 42.52 3.49 16.88
N ILE A 6 42.84 2.19 16.75
CA ILE A 6 42.50 1.39 15.56
C ILE A 6 40.97 1.22 15.43
N LEU A 7 40.26 1.04 16.55
CA LEU A 7 38.80 0.93 16.57
C LEU A 7 38.12 2.22 16.12
N PHE A 8 38.65 3.39 16.52
CA PHE A 8 38.16 4.70 16.09
C PHE A 8 38.42 4.97 14.61
N THR A 9 39.58 4.56 14.06
CA THR A 9 39.86 4.72 12.63
C THR A 9 38.98 3.81 11.76
N PHE A 10 38.66 2.60 12.22
CA PHE A 10 37.81 1.66 11.49
C PHE A 10 36.34 2.12 11.46
N LEU A 11 35.84 2.73 12.55
CA LEU A 11 34.50 3.32 12.60
C LEU A 11 34.34 4.55 11.68
N TYR A 12 35.45 5.26 11.39
CA TYR A 12 35.43 6.43 10.52
C TYR A 12 35.36 6.06 9.03
N ILE A 13 35.93 4.91 8.65
CA ILE A 13 35.95 4.44 7.25
C ILE A 13 34.57 3.88 6.83
N SER A 14 33.83 3.23 7.72
CA SER A 14 32.49 2.71 7.41
C SER A 14 31.45 3.80 7.12
N ALA A 15 31.63 5.00 7.68
CA ALA A 15 30.76 6.15 7.40
C ALA A 15 30.93 6.72 5.98
N LEU A 16 32.09 6.50 5.35
CA LEU A 16 32.38 6.97 3.97
C LEU A 16 31.71 6.11 2.89
N PHE A 17 31.22 4.92 3.25
CA PHE A 17 30.52 4.00 2.34
C PHE A 17 29.00 4.00 2.53
N SER A 18 28.44 4.98 3.24
CA SER A 18 26.99 5.19 3.23
C SER A 18 26.59 5.83 1.90
N GLN A 19 26.26 5.01 0.90
CA GLN A 19 25.64 5.51 -0.31
C GLN A 19 24.23 5.97 0.04
N ALA A 20 24.03 7.29 0.09
CA ALA A 20 22.68 7.84 0.11
C ALA A 20 21.91 7.29 -1.11
N PRO A 21 20.63 6.92 -0.96
CA PRO A 21 19.83 6.47 -2.09
C PRO A 21 19.91 7.52 -3.20
N ASN A 22 20.21 7.08 -4.41
CA ASN A 22 20.28 7.96 -5.58
C ASN A 22 18.84 8.34 -5.98
N CYS A 23 18.33 9.42 -5.40
CA CYS A 23 17.00 9.97 -5.68
C CYS A 23 16.97 10.85 -6.95
N VAL A 24 17.99 10.82 -7.82
CA VAL A 24 18.06 11.68 -9.00
C VAL A 24 17.07 11.25 -10.10
N ASN A 25 16.54 10.02 -10.03
CA ASN A 25 15.56 9.50 -10.98
C ASN A 25 14.53 8.62 -10.25
N ASP A 26 13.63 9.25 -9.51
CA ASP A 26 12.51 8.59 -8.84
C ASP A 26 11.31 8.34 -9.77
N SER A 27 11.33 8.96 -10.96
CA SER A 27 10.28 8.83 -11.97
C SER A 27 10.67 7.85 -13.06
N THR A 28 9.70 7.02 -13.46
CA THR A 28 9.81 6.14 -14.62
C THR A 28 9.57 6.88 -15.95
N GLY A 29 9.23 8.18 -15.91
CA GLY A 29 8.83 8.96 -17.07
C GLY A 29 7.40 8.69 -17.55
N TYR A 30 6.69 7.73 -16.93
CA TYR A 30 5.29 7.46 -17.21
C TYR A 30 4.36 8.35 -16.37
N ILE A 31 3.22 8.70 -16.96
CA ILE A 31 2.17 9.43 -16.27
C ILE A 31 1.42 8.43 -15.36
N PRO A 32 1.27 8.71 -14.05
CA PRO A 32 0.51 7.85 -13.14
C PRO A 32 -0.91 7.61 -13.63
N LEU A 33 -1.45 6.41 -13.39
CA LEU A 33 -2.77 6.01 -13.89
C LEU A 33 -3.88 7.00 -13.52
N ASN A 34 -3.86 7.52 -12.29
CA ASN A 34 -4.82 8.52 -11.81
C ASN A 34 -4.63 9.89 -12.48
N ASP A 35 -3.44 10.25 -12.94
CA ASP A 35 -3.16 11.56 -13.54
C ASP A 35 -3.34 11.56 -15.06
N MET A 36 -3.45 10.38 -15.67
CA MET A 36 -3.66 10.22 -17.10
C MET A 36 -5.02 10.75 -17.60
N GLY A 37 -6.03 10.83 -16.74
CA GLY A 37 -7.38 11.24 -17.12
C GLY A 37 -7.94 10.40 -18.27
N THR A 38 -8.45 11.04 -19.32
CA THR A 38 -8.95 10.36 -20.54
C THR A 38 -7.86 9.91 -21.50
N GLY A 39 -6.58 10.10 -21.16
CA GLY A 39 -5.44 9.60 -21.94
C GLY A 39 -5.37 8.08 -21.95
N ASN A 40 -4.55 7.51 -22.86
CA ASN A 40 -4.39 6.07 -23.01
C ASN A 40 -2.93 5.63 -22.84
N PHE A 41 -2.72 4.44 -22.27
CA PHE A 41 -1.44 3.74 -22.22
C PHE A 41 -1.61 2.36 -22.85
N PHE A 42 -0.87 2.08 -23.93
CA PHE A 42 -1.04 0.85 -24.74
C PHE A 42 -2.50 0.53 -25.13
N GLY A 43 -3.30 1.55 -25.40
CA GLY A 43 -4.71 1.40 -25.77
C GLY A 43 -5.70 1.27 -24.59
N TYR A 44 -5.20 1.26 -23.35
CA TYR A 44 -6.03 1.26 -22.15
C TYR A 44 -6.22 2.68 -21.63
N GLN A 45 -7.46 3.06 -21.33
CA GLN A 45 -7.77 4.38 -20.77
C GLN A 45 -7.22 4.51 -19.35
N GLY A 46 -6.70 5.70 -19.05
CA GLY A 46 -6.33 6.11 -17.71
C GLY A 46 -7.52 6.39 -16.79
N GLY A 47 -7.21 6.89 -15.59
CA GLY A 47 -8.18 7.07 -14.52
C GLY A 47 -8.52 5.76 -13.80
N LEU A 48 -8.94 5.87 -12.54
CA LEU A 48 -9.32 4.70 -11.73
C LEU A 48 -10.67 4.10 -12.15
N TYR A 49 -11.47 4.83 -12.92
CA TYR A 49 -12.82 4.45 -13.34
C TYR A 49 -13.12 4.91 -14.78
N PRO A 50 -14.14 4.32 -15.44
CA PRO A 50 -14.48 4.64 -16.83
C PRO A 50 -14.68 6.13 -17.10
N GLY A 51 -14.21 6.59 -18.26
CA GLY A 51 -14.26 8.01 -18.63
C GLY A 51 -13.07 8.81 -18.12
N GLY A 52 -12.00 8.15 -17.67
CA GLY A 52 -10.80 8.83 -17.20
C GLY A 52 -10.95 9.53 -15.85
N THR A 53 -11.88 9.05 -15.01
CA THR A 53 -12.16 9.67 -13.71
C THR A 53 -11.55 8.91 -12.55
N ASN A 54 -11.22 9.62 -11.48
CA ASN A 54 -10.80 9.02 -10.21
C ASN A 54 -11.91 9.05 -9.16
N THR A 55 -13.06 9.65 -9.48
CA THR A 55 -14.23 9.64 -8.60
C THR A 55 -15.01 8.34 -8.80
N ILE A 56 -15.29 7.64 -7.71
CA ILE A 56 -16.04 6.39 -7.75
C ILE A 56 -17.45 6.61 -8.37
N PRO A 57 -17.81 5.87 -9.43
CA PRO A 57 -19.15 5.95 -10.00
C PRO A 57 -20.21 5.52 -8.99
N ASN A 58 -21.37 6.19 -9.01
CA ASN A 58 -22.45 5.94 -8.05
C ASN A 58 -22.90 4.46 -8.00
N LEU A 59 -22.97 3.79 -9.15
CA LEU A 59 -23.31 2.37 -9.21
C LEU A 59 -22.26 1.49 -8.51
N HIS A 60 -20.96 1.80 -8.66
CA HIS A 60 -19.89 1.11 -7.96
C HIS A 60 -19.95 1.35 -6.45
N LEU A 61 -20.15 2.61 -6.03
CA LEU A 61 -20.29 2.96 -4.62
C LEU A 61 -21.49 2.24 -3.98
N LYS A 62 -22.64 2.23 -4.65
CA LYS A 62 -23.85 1.55 -4.19
C LYS A 62 -23.65 0.04 -4.05
N ALA A 63 -22.96 -0.58 -5.01
CA ALA A 63 -22.62 -2.00 -4.94
C ALA A 63 -21.70 -2.30 -3.73
N GLY A 64 -20.66 -1.49 -3.52
CA GLY A 64 -19.77 -1.60 -2.37
C GLY A 64 -20.50 -1.47 -1.04
N LYS A 65 -21.37 -0.46 -0.89
CA LYS A 65 -22.22 -0.30 0.31
C LYS A 65 -23.15 -1.49 0.55
N LYS A 66 -23.73 -2.06 -0.51
CA LYS A 66 -24.58 -3.25 -0.40
C LYS A 66 -23.81 -4.44 0.17
N LEU A 67 -22.57 -4.67 -0.31
CA LEU A 67 -21.70 -5.74 0.20
C LEU A 67 -21.26 -5.47 1.64
N ALA A 68 -20.87 -4.23 1.96
CA ALA A 68 -20.48 -3.85 3.31
C ALA A 68 -21.60 -4.12 4.33
N ASN A 69 -22.86 -3.86 3.96
CA ASN A 69 -24.03 -4.13 4.81
C ASN A 69 -24.30 -5.63 5.04
N GLN A 70 -23.62 -6.54 4.33
CA GLN A 70 -23.72 -7.99 4.54
C GLN A 70 -22.70 -8.53 5.56
N ILE A 71 -21.72 -7.72 5.96
CA ILE A 71 -20.71 -8.12 6.94
C ILE A 71 -21.40 -8.42 8.28
N ARG A 72 -21.04 -9.55 8.89
CA ARG A 72 -21.58 -9.99 10.19
C ARG A 72 -20.43 -10.40 11.11
N PRO A 73 -20.44 -10.00 12.39
CA PRO A 73 -19.46 -10.46 13.37
C PRO A 73 -19.52 -11.97 13.53
N ARG A 74 -18.34 -12.60 13.70
CA ARG A 74 -18.19 -14.05 13.82
C ARG A 74 -17.49 -14.44 15.11
N ASN A 75 -17.87 -15.59 15.65
CA ASN A 75 -17.18 -16.22 16.78
C ASN A 75 -16.00 -17.11 16.30
N MET A 76 -15.30 -17.74 17.26
CA MET A 76 -14.12 -18.59 16.99
C MET A 76 -14.42 -19.82 16.10
N ALA A 77 -15.66 -20.30 16.09
CA ALA A 77 -16.10 -21.39 15.23
C ALA A 77 -16.60 -20.92 13.84
N GLY A 78 -16.57 -19.61 13.56
CA GLY A 78 -17.03 -19.03 12.30
C GLY A 78 -18.56 -18.82 12.21
N ALA A 79 -19.31 -19.11 13.27
CA ALA A 79 -20.75 -18.85 13.31
C ALA A 79 -21.03 -17.34 13.54
N VAL A 80 -22.19 -16.86 13.10
CA VAL A 80 -22.64 -15.48 13.39
C VAL A 80 -22.84 -15.33 14.89
N ASP A 81 -22.26 -14.28 15.46
CA ASP A 81 -22.46 -13.91 16.86
C ASP A 81 -22.57 -12.39 16.95
N LEU A 82 -23.77 -11.90 17.21
CA LEU A 82 -24.07 -10.47 17.25
C LEU A 82 -23.74 -9.82 18.60
N GLU A 83 -23.45 -10.60 19.63
CA GLU A 83 -23.19 -10.10 20.98
C GLU A 83 -21.68 -10.03 21.26
N ASN A 84 -20.95 -11.10 20.95
CA ASN A 84 -19.52 -11.23 21.27
C ASN A 84 -18.64 -11.45 20.03
N GLY A 85 -19.23 -11.59 18.84
CA GLY A 85 -18.49 -11.83 17.61
C GLY A 85 -17.67 -10.61 17.17
N LYS A 86 -16.68 -10.86 16.31
CA LYS A 86 -15.77 -9.82 15.81
C LYS A 86 -15.87 -9.69 14.28
N VAL A 87 -15.68 -8.47 13.79
CA VAL A 87 -15.41 -8.19 12.38
C VAL A 87 -13.90 -7.99 12.25
N VAL A 88 -13.27 -8.74 11.36
CA VAL A 88 -11.82 -8.70 11.13
C VAL A 88 -11.56 -8.31 9.68
N LEU A 89 -10.65 -7.37 9.48
CA LEU A 89 -10.03 -7.14 8.18
C LEU A 89 -8.80 -8.03 8.07
N LEU A 90 -8.82 -8.97 7.13
CA LEU A 90 -7.76 -9.94 6.93
C LEU A 90 -7.15 -9.74 5.54
N CYS A 91 -5.84 -9.59 5.49
CA CYS A 91 -5.07 -9.60 4.25
C CYS A 91 -4.34 -10.94 4.09
N LEU A 92 -4.60 -11.63 2.98
CA LEU A 92 -3.94 -12.88 2.61
C LEU A 92 -3.32 -12.70 1.23
N GLY A 93 -2.05 -13.04 1.06
CA GLY A 93 -1.38 -13.00 -0.25
C GLY A 93 0.14 -13.08 -0.16
N SER A 94 0.80 -12.89 -1.30
CA SER A 94 2.27 -12.81 -1.39
C SER A 94 2.79 -11.46 -0.85
N SER A 95 4.09 -11.21 -1.01
CA SER A 95 4.77 -9.99 -0.50
C SER A 95 4.04 -8.68 -0.83
N VAL A 96 3.46 -8.55 -2.02
CA VAL A 96 2.72 -7.34 -2.42
C VAL A 96 1.48 -7.11 -1.56
N ALA A 97 0.76 -8.17 -1.19
CA ALA A 97 -0.40 -8.06 -0.32
C ALA A 97 0.01 -7.59 1.08
N GLY A 98 1.09 -8.14 1.63
CA GLY A 98 1.66 -7.73 2.92
C GLY A 98 2.06 -6.25 2.94
N SER A 99 2.93 -5.82 2.02
CA SER A 99 3.42 -4.44 1.97
C SER A 99 2.30 -3.41 1.74
N THR A 100 1.28 -3.76 0.94
CA THR A 100 0.12 -2.88 0.75
C THR A 100 -0.72 -2.77 2.02
N PHE A 101 -0.86 -3.87 2.77
CA PHE A 101 -1.64 -3.89 4.00
C PHE A 101 -0.95 -3.13 5.14
N GLU A 102 0.37 -3.20 5.25
CA GLU A 102 1.14 -2.37 6.20
C GLU A 102 0.88 -0.89 5.98
N LYS A 103 0.84 -0.46 4.71
CA LYS A 103 0.53 0.94 4.40
C LYS A 103 -0.89 1.33 4.78
N PHE A 104 -1.84 0.40 4.70
CA PHE A 104 -3.21 0.63 5.15
C PHE A 104 -3.28 0.80 6.67
N THR A 105 -2.52 0.01 7.43
CA THR A 105 -2.47 0.14 8.89
C THR A 105 -1.83 1.43 9.36
N ASP A 106 -0.86 1.99 8.62
CA ASP A 106 -0.25 3.29 8.98
C ASP A 106 -1.22 4.49 8.87
N LEU A 107 -2.33 4.32 8.15
CA LEU A 107 -3.30 5.40 7.91
C LEU A 107 -4.38 5.53 9.00
N TYR A 108 -4.40 4.62 10.00
CA TYR A 108 -5.42 4.53 11.06
C TYR A 108 -4.83 4.14 12.41
#